data_AF-A0A529N718-F1
#
_entry.id   AF-A0A529N718-F1
#
_cell.length_a   1.000
_cell.length_b   1.000
_cell.length_c   1.000
_cell.angle_alpha   90.00
_cell.angle_beta   90.00
_cell.angle_gamma   90.00
#
_symmetry.space_group_name_H-M   'P 1'
#
loop_
_entity.id
_entity.type
_entity.pdbx_description
1 polymer ?
#
loop_
_entity_poly.entity_id
_entity_poly.type
_entity_poly.pdbx_seq_one_letter_code
_entity_poly.pdbx_strand_id
1 'polypeptide(L)' 'DVVEVEEDMFADGVMFDGSSIAGWKAINESDMVLMPDTETVHMDPFFAQSTMVILCDILDPISGESYNRDPRGTA' A
#
# COMPACT_ATOMS: atom_id res chain seq x y z
N ASP A 1 -6.89 9.69 20.94
CA ASP A 1 -7.15 8.96 19.69
C ASP A 1 -6.00 9.19 18.74
N VAL A 2 -5.24 8.15 18.45
CA VAL A 2 -4.27 8.18 17.35
C VAL A 2 -5.10 7.84 16.12
N VAL A 3 -5.40 8.84 15.31
CA VAL A 3 -6.06 8.63 14.02
C VAL A 3 -4.93 8.38 13.03
N GLU A 4 -4.65 7.12 12.73
CA GLU A 4 -3.60 6.76 11.75
C GLU A 4 -4.09 6.90 10.29
N VAL A 5 -5.39 7.11 10.10
CA VAL A 5 -6.02 7.23 8.77
C VAL A 5 -6.54 8.65 8.59
N GLU A 6 -5.83 9.43 7.79
CA GLU A 6 -6.17 10.81 7.43
C GLU A 6 -6.46 10.92 5.92
N GLU A 7 -7.03 12.05 5.50
CA GLU A 7 -7.38 12.28 4.08
C GLU A 7 -6.15 12.17 3.16
N ASP A 8 -4.99 12.66 3.61
CA ASP A 8 -3.73 12.62 2.88
C ASP A 8 -3.28 11.18 2.57
N MET A 9 -3.67 10.19 3.38
CA MET A 9 -3.36 8.77 3.09
C MET A 9 -3.95 8.30 1.75
N PHE A 10 -5.10 8.85 1.34
CA PHE A 10 -5.75 8.48 0.09
C PHE A 10 -5.19 9.24 -1.11
N ALA A 11 -4.46 10.33 -0.88
CA ALA A 11 -3.80 11.12 -1.93
C ALA A 11 -2.33 10.73 -2.11
N ASP A 12 -1.61 10.55 -1.01
CA ASP A 12 -0.15 10.35 -0.96
C ASP A 12 0.24 8.89 -0.68
N GLY A 13 -0.70 8.08 -0.20
CA GLY A 13 -0.45 6.69 0.18
C GLY A 13 0.27 6.53 1.52
N VAL A 14 0.73 5.31 1.81
CA VAL A 14 1.46 4.96 3.03
C VAL A 14 2.83 4.41 2.69
N MET A 15 3.86 4.95 3.32
CA MET A 15 5.23 4.46 3.15
C MET A 15 5.46 3.12 3.85
N PHE A 16 6.15 2.20 3.18
CA PHE A 16 6.55 0.91 3.76
C PHE A 16 7.88 0.41 3.18
N ASP A 17 8.49 -0.57 3.86
CA ASP A 17 9.73 -1.23 3.44
C ASP A 17 9.44 -2.40 2.48
N GLY A 18 9.72 -2.19 1.19
CA GLY A 18 9.65 -3.20 0.14
C GLY A 18 10.83 -4.18 0.11
N SER A 19 11.93 -3.92 0.81
CA SER A 19 13.07 -4.86 0.88
C SER A 19 12.76 -6.09 1.74
N SER A 20 11.77 -5.98 2.62
CA SER A 20 11.21 -7.08 3.38
C SER A 20 10.34 -8.03 2.52
N ILE A 21 10.04 -7.68 1.26
CA ILE A 21 9.27 -8.51 0.32
C ILE A 21 10.21 -9.24 -0.65
N ALA A 22 10.12 -10.57 -0.65
CA ALA A 22 10.99 -11.41 -1.47
C ALA A 22 10.86 -11.07 -2.96
N GLY A 23 11.99 -10.73 -3.60
CA GLY A 23 12.06 -10.42 -5.02
C GLY A 23 11.68 -8.97 -5.38
N TRP A 24 11.47 -8.09 -4.40
CA TRP A 24 11.20 -6.67 -4.63
C TRP A 24 12.50 -5.85 -4.56
N LYS A 25 12.52 -4.73 -3.84
CA LYS A 25 13.66 -3.80 -3.78
C LYS A 25 14.80 -4.36 -2.94
N ALA A 26 16.01 -3.89 -3.21
CA ALA A 26 17.16 -4.14 -2.35
C ALA A 26 17.09 -3.25 -1.10
N ILE A 27 17.85 -3.60 -0.05
CA ILE A 27 17.87 -2.87 1.23
C ILE A 27 18.24 -1.39 1.05
N ASN A 28 19.02 -1.04 0.03
CA ASN A 28 19.44 0.35 -0.22
C ASN A 28 18.40 1.20 -0.97
N GLU A 29 17.32 0.60 -1.48
CA GLU A 29 16.22 1.26 -2.17
C GLU A 29 14.88 0.74 -1.65
N SER A 30 14.82 0.51 -0.33
CA SER A 30 13.74 -0.23 0.32
C SER A 30 12.40 0.48 0.32
N ASP A 31 12.39 1.81 0.35
CA ASP A 31 11.16 2.59 0.53
C ASP A 31 10.24 2.47 -0.68
N MET A 32 8.95 2.24 -0.41
CA MET A 32 7.87 2.08 -1.38
C MET A 32 6.58 2.71 -0.86
N VAL A 33 5.62 2.98 -1.75
CA VAL A 33 4.30 3.53 -1.38
C VAL A 33 3.21 2.47 -1.59
N LEU A 34 2.38 2.27 -0.57
CA LEU A 34 1.07 1.61 -0.67
C LEU A 34 0.03 2.66 -1.01
N MET A 35 -0.51 2.63 -2.23
CA MET A 35 -1.55 3.54 -2.68
C MET A 35 -2.93 2.87 -2.55
N PRO A 36 -3.82 3.30 -1.63
CA PRO A 36 -5.11 2.65 -1.42
C PRO A 36 -6.09 2.84 -2.58
N ASP A 37 -6.71 1.75 -3.04
CA ASP A 37 -7.80 1.78 -4.01
C ASP A 37 -9.17 1.73 -3.31
N THR A 38 -9.83 2.89 -3.24
CA THR A 38 -11.11 3.06 -2.55
C THR A 38 -12.28 2.27 -3.17
N GLU A 39 -12.17 1.81 -4.42
CA GLU A 39 -13.21 0.98 -5.04
C GLU A 39 -13.20 -0.45 -4.50
N THR A 40 -12.11 -0.88 -3.85
CA THR A 40 -11.92 -2.25 -3.35
C THR A 40 -12.38 -2.45 -1.91
N VAL A 41 -12.90 -1.40 -1.26
CA VAL A 41 -13.24 -1.40 0.16
C VAL A 41 -14.26 -2.48 0.52
N HIS A 42 -13.97 -3.27 1.54
CA HIS A 42 -14.92 -4.20 2.14
C HIS A 42 -14.61 -4.46 3.63
N MET A 43 -15.61 -4.92 4.40
CA MET A 43 -15.41 -5.30 5.80
C MET A 43 -14.87 -6.73 5.88
N ASP A 44 -13.85 -6.95 6.72
CA ASP A 44 -13.36 -8.29 7.02
C ASP A 44 -14.38 -9.04 7.89
N PRO A 45 -14.89 -10.22 7.48
CA PRO A 45 -15.90 -10.96 8.23
C PRO A 45 -15.31 -11.86 9.33
N PHE A 46 -13.98 -11.93 9.45
CA PHE A 46 -13.26 -12.85 10.33
C PHE A 46 -12.56 -12.14 11.50
N PHE A 47 -12.22 -10.86 11.35
CA PHE A 47 -11.60 -10.09 12.43
C PHE A 47 -12.58 -9.89 13.60
N ALA A 48 -12.07 -10.06 14.83
CA ALA A 48 -12.88 -9.91 16.05
C ALA A 48 -13.31 -8.46 16.29
N GLN A 49 -12.53 -7.50 15.82
CA GLN A 49 -12.87 -6.08 15.79
C GLN A 49 -13.32 -5.70 14.39
N SER A 50 -14.22 -4.72 14.28
CA SER A 50 -14.65 -4.19 12.98
C SER A 50 -13.44 -3.63 12.22
N THR A 51 -13.01 -4.34 11.19
CA THR A 51 -11.84 -3.98 10.37
C THR A 51 -12.26 -3.85 8.91
N MET A 52 -11.85 -2.75 8.29
CA MET A 52 -12.05 -2.49 6.87
C MET A 52 -10.78 -2.88 6.11
N VAL A 53 -10.94 -3.58 5.00
CA VAL A 53 -9.87 -3.96 4.09
C VAL A 53 -9.94 -3.07 2.86
N ILE A 54 -8.79 -2.53 2.47
CA ILE A 54 -8.58 -1.77 1.24
C ILE A 54 -7.39 -2.40 0.55
N LEU A 55 -7.53 -2.74 -0.73
CA LEU A 55 -6.41 -3.20 -1.54
C LEU A 55 -5.60 -2.00 -2.01
N CYS A 56 -4.30 -2.17 -2.15
CA CYS A 56 -3.40 -1.10 -2.58
C CYS A 56 -2.62 -1.52 -3.82
N ASP A 57 -2.30 -0.54 -4.66
CA ASP A 57 -1.26 -0.63 -5.67
C ASP A 57 0.08 -0.17 -5.08
N ILE A 58 1.18 -0.60 -5.69
CA ILE A 58 2.53 -0.24 -5.24
C ILE A 58 3.14 0.79 -6.18
N LEU A 59 3.54 1.92 -5.63
CA LEU A 59 4.19 3.00 -6.37
C LEU A 59 5.64 3.20 -5.91
N ASP A 60 6.49 3.63 -6.85
CA ASP A 60 7.83 4.10 -6.53
C ASP A 60 7.75 5.49 -5.86
N PRO A 61 8.38 5.71 -4.70
CA PRO A 61 8.17 6.90 -3.88
C PRO A 61 8.77 8.17 -4.49
N ILE A 62 9.68 8.04 -5.46
CA ILE A 62 10.36 9.18 -6.08
C ILE A 62 9.59 9.63 -7.32
N SER A 63 9.23 8.67 -8.17
CA SER A 63 8.56 8.95 -9.45
C SER A 63 7.04 9.01 -9.34
N GLY A 64 6.44 8.37 -8.33
CA GLY A 64 5.00 8.16 -8.22
C GLY A 64 4.44 7.17 -9.26
N GLU A 65 5.29 6.54 -10.06
CA GLU A 65 4.89 5.57 -11.07
C GLU A 65 4.66 4.18 -10.47
N SER A 66 3.80 3.39 -11.12
CA SER A 66 3.54 2.01 -10.72
C SER A 66 4.80 1.16 -10.72
N TYR A 67 4.99 0.39 -9.65
CA TYR A 67 6.13 -0.50 -9.53
C TYR A 67 6.00 -1.69 -10.48
N ASN A 68 7.00 -1.89 -11.33
CA ASN A 68 6.97 -2.92 -12.39
C ASN A 68 6.92 -4.38 -11.90
N ARG A 69 7.16 -4.64 -10.61
CA ARG A 69 7.00 -5.98 -10.00
C ARG A 69 5.78 -6.08 -9.11
N ASP A 70 4.94 -5.05 -9.06
CA ASP A 70 3.60 -5.17 -8.50
C ASP A 70 2.76 -6.09 -9.41
N PRO A 71 2.31 -7.26 -8.91
CA PRO A 71 1.45 -8.14 -9.68
C PRO A 71 0.12 -7.50 -10.09
N ARG A 72 -0.39 -6.53 -9.32
CA ARG A 72 -1.66 -5.85 -9.61
C ARG A 72 -1.53 -4.84 -10.75
N GLY A 73 -0.43 -4.07 -10.77
CA GLY A 73 -0.13 -3.13 -11.85
C GLY A 73 0.32 -3.78 -13.16
N THR A 74 0.67 -5.07 -13.16
CA THR A 74 1.09 -5.82 -14.35
C THR A 74 -0.01 -6.69 -14.96
N ALA A 75 -1.17 -6.81 -14.31
CA ALA A 75 -2.29 -7.66 -14.71
C ALA A 75 -3.11 -7.11 -15.88
#